data_AF-A0A7W0ZIB3-F1
#
_entry.id   AF-A0A7W0ZIB3-F1
#
_cell.length_a   1.000
_cell.length_b   1.000
_cell.length_c   1.000
_cell.angle_alpha   90.00
_cell.angle_beta   90.00
_cell.angle_gamma   90.00
#
_symmetry.space_group_name_H-M   'P 1'
#
loop_
_entity.id
_entity.type
_entity.pdbx_description
1 polymer ?
#
loop_
_entity_poly.entity_id
_entity_poly.type
_entity_poly.pdbx_seq_one_letter_code
_entity_poly.pdbx_strand_id
1 'polypeptide(L)' 'EVRAAEAEGPSRTARKALGFDELLRGDIDAMKQRSRNYARRQLTWMRKMAGVQTIDVTRRDAADVAAEIGRRLVTGREVS' A
#
# COMPACT_ATOMS: atom_id res chain seq x y z
N GLU A 1 5.49 12.97 14.63
CA GLU A 1 6.14 12.53 13.37
C GLU A 1 6.08 13.60 12.29
N VAL A 2 4.96 13.83 11.59
CA VAL A 2 4.89 14.79 10.47
C VAL A 2 5.32 16.23 10.83
N ARG A 3 4.94 16.72 12.01
CA ARG A 3 5.39 18.04 12.51
C ARG A 3 6.89 18.10 12.82
N ALA A 4 7.48 16.98 13.26
CA ALA A 4 8.91 16.89 13.51
C ALA A 4 9.68 16.87 12.18
N ALA A 5 9.20 16.09 11.20
CA ALA A 5 9.75 16.06 9.87
C ALA A 5 9.68 17.42 9.15
N GLU A 6 8.61 18.21 9.38
CA GLU A 6 8.52 19.59 8.86
C GLU A 6 9.54 20.54 9.50
N ALA A 7 9.77 20.41 10.81
CA ALA A 7 10.78 21.20 11.53
C ALA A 7 12.21 20.89 11.06
N GLU A 8 12.46 19.66 10.60
CA GLU A 8 13.76 19.22 10.06
C GLU A 8 13.97 19.61 8.59
N GLY A 9 12.96 20.18 7.91
CA GLY A 9 13.06 20.54 6.49
C GLY A 9 13.00 19.30 5.60
N PRO A 10 11.81 18.72 5.38
CA PRO A 10 11.67 17.44 4.70
C PRO A 10 12.06 17.60 3.23
N SER A 11 12.67 16.55 2.66
CA SER A 11 13.01 16.55 1.25
C SER A 11 11.78 16.81 0.36
N ARG A 12 12.00 17.35 -0.85
CA ARG A 12 10.91 17.65 -1.80
C ARG A 12 10.01 16.44 -2.10
N THR A 13 10.55 15.23 -2.02
CA THR A 13 9.81 13.98 -2.23
C THR A 13 9.01 13.59 -0.98
N ALA A 14 9.59 13.77 0.22
CA ALA A 14 8.90 13.50 1.48
C ALA A 14 7.69 14.42 1.67
N ARG A 15 7.81 15.71 1.32
CA ARG A 15 6.67 16.65 1.35
C ARG A 15 5.53 16.27 0.39
N LYS A 16 5.84 15.57 -0.70
CA LYS A 16 4.86 15.08 -1.68
C LYS A 16 4.25 13.73 -1.30
N ALA A 17 4.72 13.10 -0.21
CA ALA A 17 4.19 11.83 0.23
C ALA A 17 2.70 11.97 0.62
N LEU A 18 1.95 10.91 0.33
CA LEU A 18 0.52 10.86 0.58
C LEU A 18 0.22 11.07 2.07
N GLY A 19 -0.59 12.07 2.41
CA GLY A 19 -0.99 12.36 3.79
C GLY A 19 -0.11 13.36 4.53
N PHE A 20 1.05 13.76 4.02
CA PHE A 20 1.97 14.68 4.71
C PHE A 20 1.32 16.05 4.95
N ASP A 21 0.80 16.64 3.87
CA ASP A 21 0.17 17.95 3.84
C ASP A 21 -1.16 18.00 4.61
N GLU A 22 -1.92 16.92 4.59
CA GLU A 22 -3.19 16.78 5.31
C GLU A 22 -2.95 16.61 6.82
N LEU A 23 -1.95 15.81 7.20
CA LEU A 23 -1.56 15.63 8.60
C LEU A 23 -0.97 16.90 9.21
N LEU A 24 -0.23 17.71 8.44
CA LEU A 24 0.25 19.03 8.90
C LEU A 24 -0.92 19.97 9.22
N ARG A 25 -1.97 19.96 8.40
CA ARG A 25 -3.16 20.79 8.58
C ARG A 25 -4.18 20.21 9.57
N GLY A 26 -3.93 19.00 10.08
CA GLY A 26 -4.84 18.28 10.97
C GLY A 26 -6.08 17.70 10.29
N ASP A 27 -6.09 17.63 8.95
CA ASP A 27 -7.24 17.17 8.16
C ASP A 27 -7.20 15.65 7.95
N ILE A 28 -7.64 14.93 8.99
CA ILE A 28 -7.62 13.45 9.00
C ILE A 28 -8.57 12.88 7.95
N ASP A 29 -9.69 13.55 7.66
CA ASP A 29 -10.68 13.03 6.72
C ASP A 29 -10.21 13.16 5.27
N ALA A 30 -9.60 14.29 4.90
CA ALA A 30 -8.95 14.42 3.60
C ALA A 30 -7.79 13.42 3.45
N MET A 31 -6.99 13.20 4.50
CA MET A 31 -5.94 12.19 4.51
C MET A 31 -6.52 10.80 4.21
N LYS A 32 -7.54 10.37 4.95
CA LYS A 32 -8.22 9.08 4.75
C LYS A 32 -8.78 8.94 3.33
N GLN A 33 -9.41 9.99 2.81
CA GLN A 33 -9.99 9.98 1.47
C GLN A 33 -8.91 9.83 0.39
N ARG A 34 -7.80 10.57 0.50
CA ARG A 34 -6.67 10.47 -0.43
C ARG A 34 -6.00 9.10 -0.37
N SER A 35 -5.84 8.52 0.82
CA SER A 35 -5.34 7.15 1.00
C SER A 35 -6.21 6.12 0.30
N ARG A 36 -7.54 6.19 0.48
CA ARG A 36 -8.47 5.29 -0.24
C ARG A 36 -8.39 5.46 -1.75
N ASN A 37 -8.33 6.70 -2.25
CA ASN A 37 -8.23 6.98 -3.68
C ASN A 37 -6.91 6.48 -4.28
N TYR A 38 -5.80 6.59 -3.55
CA TYR A 38 -4.53 6.04 -3.98
C TYR A 38 -4.57 4.50 -4.01
N ALA A 39 -5.05 3.86 -2.95
CA ALA A 39 -5.21 2.40 -2.90
C ALA A 39 -6.08 1.86 -4.05
N ARG A 40 -7.21 2.52 -4.36
CA ARG A 40 -8.06 2.16 -5.50
C ARG A 40 -7.30 2.24 -6.83
N ARG A 41 -6.51 3.30 -7.05
CA ARG A 41 -5.70 3.44 -8.26
C ARG A 41 -4.64 2.34 -8.34
N GLN A 42 -3.92 2.08 -7.25
CA GLN A 42 -2.94 0.99 -7.18
C GLN A 42 -3.58 -0.34 -7.57
N LEU A 43 -4.71 -0.70 -6.95
CA LEU A 43 -5.43 -1.94 -7.28
C LEU A 43 -5.89 -1.99 -8.74
N THR A 44 -6.34 -0.87 -9.30
CA THR A 44 -6.72 -0.79 -10.72
C THR A 44 -5.53 -1.06 -11.64
N TRP A 45 -4.34 -0.56 -11.33
CA TRP A 45 -3.13 -0.86 -12.09
C TRP A 45 -2.71 -2.32 -11.90
N MET A 46 -2.71 -2.83 -10.67
CA MET A 46 -2.32 -4.21 -10.39
C MET A 46 -3.19 -5.24 -11.11
N ARG A 47 -4.50 -5.00 -11.21
CA ARG A 47 -5.43 -5.87 -11.95
C ARG A 47 -5.13 -5.98 -13.46
N LYS A 48 -4.35 -5.04 -14.02
CA LYS A 48 -3.97 -5.06 -15.44
C LYS A 48 -2.63 -5.74 -15.69
N MET A 49 -1.87 -6.07 -14.64
CA MET A 49 -0.55 -6.67 -14.78
C MET A 49 -0.66 -8.18 -15.04
N ALA A 50 -0.05 -8.66 -16.12
CA ALA A 50 0.08 -10.08 -16.40
C ALA A 50 0.98 -10.76 -15.35
N GLY A 51 0.67 -12.02 -15.01
CA GLY A 51 1.46 -12.80 -14.05
C GLY A 51 1.24 -12.42 -12.57
N VAL A 52 0.35 -11.47 -12.27
CA VAL A 52 -0.01 -11.15 -10.88
C VAL A 52 -1.10 -12.09 -10.39
N GLN A 53 -0.82 -12.75 -9.26
CA GLN A 53 -1.78 -13.58 -8.55
C GLN A 53 -2.42 -12.78 -7.41
N THR A 54 -3.75 -12.74 -7.36
CA THR A 54 -4.47 -12.09 -6.25
C THR A 54 -4.65 -13.07 -5.09
N ILE A 55 -4.41 -12.59 -3.87
CA ILE A 55 -4.72 -13.28 -2.63
C ILE A 55 -5.67 -12.40 -1.84
N ASP A 56 -6.87 -12.91 -1.56
CA ASP A 56 -7.80 -12.24 -0.65
C ASP A 56 -7.35 -12.50 0.79
N VAL A 57 -7.09 -11.42 1.53
CA VAL A 57 -6.65 -11.42 2.93
C VAL A 57 -7.77 -11.07 3.90
N THR A 58 -8.98 -10.82 3.39
CA THR A 58 -10.12 -10.37 4.20
C THR A 58 -10.45 -11.39 5.27
N ARG A 59 -10.38 -10.97 6.55
CA ARG A 59 -10.67 -11.81 7.73
C ARG A 59 -9.80 -13.07 7.81
N ARG A 60 -8.55 -13.00 7.38
CA ARG A 60 -7.58 -14.10 7.45
C ARG A 60 -6.41 -13.75 8.35
N ASP A 61 -5.83 -14.77 8.97
CA ASP A 61 -4.60 -14.63 9.73
C ASP A 61 -3.38 -14.50 8.82
N ALA A 62 -2.34 -13.81 9.31
CA ALA A 62 -1.10 -13.62 8.57
C ALA A 62 -0.38 -14.95 8.27
N ALA A 63 -0.42 -15.93 9.17
CA ALA A 63 0.21 -17.23 8.99
C ALA A 63 -0.45 -18.03 7.85
N ASP A 64 -1.79 -17.97 7.75
CA ASP A 64 -2.54 -18.65 6.70
C ASP A 64 -2.23 -18.06 5.31
N VAL A 65 -2.15 -16.73 5.24
CA VAL A 65 -1.78 -16.02 4.00
C VAL A 65 -0.34 -16.33 3.61
N ALA A 66 0.59 -16.34 4.57
CA ALA A 66 1.99 -16.69 4.32
C ALA A 66 2.16 -18.13 3.79
N ALA A 67 1.45 -19.09 4.38
CA ALA A 67 1.48 -20.48 3.92
C ALA A 67 0.95 -20.62 2.49
N GLU A 68 -0.09 -19.85 2.11
CA GLU A 68 -0.60 -19.82 0.75
C GLU A 68 0.40 -19.22 -0.24
N ILE A 69 1.06 -18.12 0.12
CA ILE A 69 2.13 -17.52 -0.69
C ILE A 69 3.22 -18.57 -0.94
N GLY A 70 3.65 -19.29 0.09
CA GLY A 70 4.64 -20.37 -0.03
C GLY A 70 4.23 -21.45 -1.02
N ARG A 71 2.99 -21.97 -0.93
CA ARG A 71 2.46 -22.97 -1.87
C ARG A 71 2.47 -22.48 -3.32
N ARG A 72 2.00 -21.25 -3.56
CA ARG A 72 1.91 -20.68 -4.91
C ARG A 72 3.29 -20.44 -5.55
N LEU A 73 4.30 -20.08 -4.74
CA LEU A 73 5.68 -19.92 -5.22
C LEU A 73 6.29 -21.25 -5.68
N VAL A 74 5.97 -22.36 -5.00
CA VAL A 74 6.45 -23.70 -5.39
C VAL A 74 5.79 -24.14 -6.70
N THR A 75 4.45 -24.07 -6.79
CA THR A 75 3.72 -24.48 -8.01
C THR A 75 4.03 -23.58 -9.20
N GLY A 76 4.30 -22.29 -8.99
CA GLY A 76 4.67 -21.37 -10.07
C GLY A 76 6.05 -21.66 -10.69
N ARG A 77 6.94 -22.34 -9.96
CA ARG A 77 8.27 -22.75 -10.45
C ARG A 77 8.27 -24.02 -11.30
N GLU A 78 7.26 -24.88 -11.14
CA GLU A 78 7.16 -26.16 -11.86
C GLU A 78 6.54 -26.02 -13.25
N VAL A 79 5.92 -24.87 -13.55
CA VAL A 79 5.16 -24.61 -14.80
C VAL A 79 5.85 -23.57 -15.70
N SER A 80 7.10 -23.19 -15.41
CA SER A 80 7.90 -22.23 -16.21
C SER A 80 9.06 -22.89 -16.94
#